data_AF-A0A164R0C5-F1
#
_entry.id   AF-A0A164R0C5-F1
#
_cell.length_a   1.000
_cell.length_b   1.000
_cell.length_c   1.000
_cell.angle_alpha   90.00
_cell.angle_beta   90.00
_cell.angle_gamma   90.00
#
_symmetry.space_group_name_H-M   'P 1'
#
loop_
_entity.id
_entity.type
_entity.pdbx_description
1 polymer ?
#
loop_
_entity_poly.entity_id
_entity_poly.type
_entity_poly.pdbx_seq_one_letter_code
_entity_poly.pdbx_strand_id
1 'polypeptide(L)'
;MSEEFCEKSLSVPIRSLEELKTWKPLTDRTRSQFMQQCFTATGPGGSFREQSTKNVPKTLICHDMKGGYLEDSFIEGCSNAEAYSFIQWGIIDIFVYFSHHFITIPPPCWVHAAHLHGVPILGNCHLHKNIFI
;
A
#
# COMPACT_ATOMS: atom_id res chain seq x y z
N MET A 1 -9.95 -20.87 -5.48
CA MET A 1 -9.70 -19.71 -4.61
C MET A 1 -10.84 -18.75 -4.89
N SER A 2 -11.92 -18.92 -4.12
CA SER A 2 -13.30 -18.59 -4.48
C SER A 2 -13.58 -17.08 -4.46
N GLU A 3 -14.53 -16.67 -5.31
CA GLU A 3 -15.00 -15.29 -5.53
C GLU A 3 -15.33 -14.52 -4.24
N GLU A 4 -15.65 -15.24 -3.16
CA GLU A 4 -15.90 -14.71 -1.80
C GLU A 4 -14.68 -13.99 -1.16
N PHE A 5 -13.45 -14.37 -1.54
CA PHE A 5 -12.22 -13.72 -1.04
C PHE A 5 -12.02 -12.32 -1.66
N CYS A 6 -12.54 -12.11 -2.88
CA CYS A 6 -12.42 -10.86 -3.62
C CYS A 6 -13.36 -9.77 -3.08
N GLU A 7 -14.55 -10.16 -2.60
CA GLU A 7 -15.59 -9.22 -2.15
C GLU A 7 -15.20 -8.48 -0.86
N LYS A 8 -14.41 -9.12 0.01
CA LYS A 8 -13.93 -8.55 1.28
C LYS A 8 -12.62 -7.77 1.17
N SER A 9 -11.85 -7.99 0.11
CA SER A 9 -10.55 -7.33 -0.08
C SER A 9 -10.75 -5.88 -0.54
N LEU A 10 -10.07 -4.92 0.09
CA LEU A 10 -10.09 -3.50 -0.33
C LEU A 10 -9.08 -3.19 -1.41
N SER A 11 -7.94 -3.87 -1.38
CA SER A 11 -6.84 -3.59 -2.26
C SER A 11 -6.62 -4.78 -3.18
N VAL A 12 -6.76 -4.53 -4.46
CA VAL A 12 -6.47 -5.51 -5.50
C VAL A 12 -5.42 -4.93 -6.45
N PRO A 13 -4.46 -5.74 -6.89
CA PRO A 13 -3.50 -5.30 -7.90
C PRO A 13 -4.20 -5.15 -9.24
N ILE A 14 -3.68 -4.24 -10.07
CA ILE A 14 -4.03 -4.16 -11.49
C ILE A 14 -3.04 -5.05 -12.23
N ARG A 15 -3.52 -6.07 -12.93
CA ARG A 15 -2.71 -7.16 -13.51
C ARG A 15 -2.30 -6.92 -14.94
N SER A 16 -2.95 -5.99 -15.64
CA SER A 16 -2.68 -5.70 -17.05
C SER A 16 -2.99 -4.25 -17.42
N LEU A 17 -2.52 -3.84 -18.60
CA LEU A 17 -2.85 -2.54 -19.17
C LEU A 17 -4.35 -2.42 -19.49
N GLU A 18 -5.01 -3.49 -19.91
CA GLU A 18 -6.44 -3.47 -20.22
C GLU A 18 -7.30 -3.31 -18.95
N GLU A 19 -6.88 -3.93 -17.85
CA GLU A 19 -7.48 -3.70 -16.54
C GLU A 19 -7.27 -2.25 -16.07
N LEU A 20 -6.07 -1.68 -16.29
CA LEU A 20 -5.79 -0.28 -15.96
C LEU A 20 -6.70 0.67 -16.75
N LYS A 21 -6.88 0.44 -18.05
CA LYS A 21 -7.73 1.27 -18.93
C LYS A 21 -9.20 1.26 -18.51
N THR A 22 -9.66 0.18 -17.90
CA THR A 22 -11.04 -0.01 -17.47
C THR A 22 -11.24 0.23 -15.97
N TRP A 23 -10.17 0.54 -15.23
CA TRP A 23 -10.20 0.74 -13.79
C TRP A 23 -11.12 1.91 -13.41
N LYS A 24 -11.89 1.71 -12.34
CA LYS A 24 -12.79 2.71 -11.77
C LYS A 24 -12.59 2.75 -10.26
N PRO A 25 -12.76 3.93 -9.63
CA PRO A 25 -12.76 4.02 -8.18
C PRO A 25 -13.90 3.19 -7.59
N LEU A 26 -13.69 2.68 -6.37
CA LEU A 26 -14.73 1.97 -5.63
C LEU A 26 -15.94 2.90 -5.40
N THR A 27 -17.13 2.40 -5.71
CA THR A 27 -18.39 3.13 -5.53
C THR A 27 -19.06 2.85 -4.19
N ASP A 28 -18.65 1.77 -3.51
CA ASP A 28 -19.14 1.43 -2.18
C ASP A 28 -18.72 2.51 -1.16
N ARG A 29 -19.73 3.13 -0.54
CA ARG A 29 -19.55 4.26 0.38
C ARG A 29 -18.72 3.89 1.61
N THR A 30 -18.93 2.71 2.18
CA THR A 30 -18.23 2.24 3.38
C THR A 30 -16.76 2.03 3.09
N ARG A 31 -16.47 1.37 1.96
CA ARG A 31 -15.10 1.11 1.49
C ARG A 31 -14.37 2.40 1.16
N SER A 32 -15.04 3.35 0.50
CA SER A 32 -14.48 4.66 0.16
C SER A 32 -14.20 5.53 1.38
N GLN A 33 -15.06 5.49 2.41
CA GLN A 33 -14.83 6.21 3.67
C GLN A 33 -13.62 5.67 4.44
N PHE A 34 -13.49 4.34 4.52
CA PHE A 34 -12.34 3.72 5.18
C PHE A 34 -11.03 4.08 4.48
N MET A 35 -10.99 4.00 3.15
CA MET A 35 -9.84 4.44 2.36
C MET A 35 -9.49 5.90 2.66
N GLN A 36 -10.48 6.80 2.66
CA GLN A 36 -10.27 8.20 2.97
C GLN A 36 -9.64 8.41 4.36
N GLN A 37 -10.09 7.67 5.37
CA GLN A 37 -9.51 7.72 6.72
C GLN A 37 -8.04 7.25 6.75
N CYS A 38 -7.71 6.16 6.04
CA CYS A 38 -6.34 5.69 5.91
C CYS A 38 -5.42 6.75 5.26
N PHE A 39 -5.94 7.48 4.27
CA PHE A 39 -5.19 8.54 3.58
C PHE A 39 -5.05 9.81 4.42
N THR A 40 -6.00 10.12 5.31
CA THR A 40 -5.96 11.30 6.19
C THR A 40 -5.29 11.05 7.54
N ALA A 41 -4.68 9.88 7.75
CA ALA A 41 -4.08 9.51 9.04
C ALA A 41 -2.82 10.30 9.43
N THR A 42 -2.42 11.29 8.63
CA THR A 42 -1.47 12.29 9.08
C THR A 42 -2.16 13.15 10.16
N GLY A 43 -1.64 13.13 11.38
CA GLY A 43 -2.25 13.86 12.51
C GLY A 43 -2.45 15.36 12.24
N PRO A 44 -3.15 16.11 13.12
CA PRO A 44 -3.36 17.55 12.94
C PRO A 44 -2.01 18.26 12.84
N GLY A 45 -1.70 18.82 11.65
CA GLY A 45 -0.37 19.34 11.31
C GLY A 45 0.43 18.52 10.29
N GLY A 46 -0.21 17.50 9.68
CA GLY A 46 0.29 16.44 8.80
C GLY A 46 1.30 16.80 7.70
N SER A 47 2.48 17.23 8.08
CA SER A 47 3.67 17.06 7.26
C SER A 47 4.17 15.62 7.46
N PHE A 48 4.54 14.96 6.34
CA PHE A 48 5.49 13.86 6.44
C PHE A 48 6.66 14.33 7.27
N ARG A 49 7.18 13.44 8.12
CA ARG A 49 8.20 13.78 9.13
C ARG A 49 9.24 14.66 8.46
N GLU A 50 9.29 15.93 8.89
CA GLU A 50 10.13 16.93 8.22
C GLU A 50 11.55 16.37 8.27
N GLN A 51 12.01 15.91 7.10
CA GLN A 51 13.33 15.32 6.97
C GLN A 51 14.28 16.48 7.20
N SER A 52 14.68 16.66 8.47
CA SER A 52 15.62 17.69 8.87
C SER A 52 16.75 17.66 7.85
N THR A 53 16.95 18.78 7.18
CA THR A 53 17.74 19.00 5.96
C THR A 53 19.24 18.84 6.18
N LYS A 54 19.64 17.89 7.03
CA LYS A 54 21.02 17.47 7.20
C LYS A 54 21.34 16.50 6.08
N ASN A 55 22.54 16.65 5.54
CA ASN A 55 23.08 15.92 4.40
C ASN A 55 23.35 14.43 4.74
N VAL A 56 22.32 13.72 5.21
CA VAL A 56 22.38 12.33 5.70
C VAL A 56 21.75 11.40 4.66
N PRO A 57 22.26 10.16 4.52
CA PRO A 57 21.63 9.15 3.70
C PRO A 57 20.20 8.86 4.17
N LYS A 58 19.29 8.68 3.21
CA LYS A 58 17.91 8.27 3.48
C LYS A 58 17.76 6.76 3.35
N THR A 59 16.90 6.17 4.17
CA THR A 59 16.64 4.73 4.18
C THR A 59 15.29 4.42 3.53
N LEU A 60 15.33 3.63 2.46
CA LEU A 60 14.13 3.09 1.82
C LEU A 60 14.00 1.61 2.18
N ILE A 61 12.80 1.18 2.57
CA ILE A 61 12.45 -0.24 2.68
C ILE A 61 11.54 -0.64 1.53
N CYS A 62 11.91 -1.73 0.87
CA CYS A 62 11.09 -2.42 -0.11
C CYS A 62 10.55 -3.70 0.52
N HIS A 63 9.29 -3.70 0.89
CA HIS A 63 8.61 -4.85 1.45
C HIS A 63 8.10 -5.74 0.31
N ASP A 64 8.86 -6.79 -0.01
CA ASP A 64 8.44 -7.83 -0.96
C ASP A 64 7.54 -8.84 -0.25
N MET A 65 6.22 -8.62 -0.37
CA MET A 65 5.24 -9.52 0.22
C MET A 65 5.03 -10.70 -0.74
N LYS A 66 5.57 -11.88 -0.40
CA LYS A 66 5.44 -13.10 -1.22
C LYS A 66 3.97 -13.38 -1.53
N GLY A 67 3.61 -13.29 -2.81
CA GLY A 67 2.23 -13.46 -3.29
C GLY A 67 1.40 -12.18 -3.30
N GLY A 68 1.73 -11.20 -2.44
CA GLY A 68 1.05 -9.91 -2.29
C GLY A 68 -0.42 -10.04 -1.91
N TYR A 69 -1.00 -9.01 -1.29
CA TYR A 69 -2.45 -8.93 -1.10
C TYR A 69 -3.05 -10.18 -0.44
N LEU A 70 -2.39 -10.65 0.62
CA LEU A 70 -2.84 -11.80 1.38
C LEU A 70 -3.86 -11.32 2.41
N GLU A 71 -3.61 -11.63 3.67
CA GLU A 71 -4.35 -11.18 4.84
C GLU A 71 -4.31 -9.66 5.06
N ASP A 72 -3.31 -8.98 4.49
CA ASP A 72 -3.15 -7.53 4.55
C ASP A 72 -4.05 -6.79 3.55
N SER A 73 -4.77 -7.51 2.69
CA SER A 73 -5.70 -6.91 1.72
C SER A 73 -7.08 -6.58 2.31
N PHE A 74 -7.38 -7.08 3.50
CA PHE A 74 -8.69 -6.98 4.15
C PHE A 74 -8.84 -5.75 5.05
N ILE A 75 -10.07 -5.21 5.12
CA ILE A 75 -10.42 -4.06 6.00
C ILE A 75 -10.21 -4.39 7.47
N GLU A 76 -10.69 -5.57 7.85
CA GLU A 76 -10.69 -6.05 9.23
C GLU A 76 -9.33 -6.65 9.63
N GLY A 77 -8.36 -6.64 8.71
CA GLY A 77 -7.08 -7.32 8.86
C GLY A 77 -7.25 -8.84 8.90
N CYS A 78 -6.42 -9.49 9.72
CA CYS A 78 -6.48 -10.93 9.95
C CYS A 78 -6.24 -11.26 11.43
N SER A 79 -6.70 -12.44 11.83
CA SER A 79 -6.44 -13.01 13.16
C SER A 79 -5.12 -13.78 13.23
N ASN A 80 -4.35 -13.81 12.14
CA ASN A 80 -3.08 -14.52 12.07
C ASN A 80 -1.99 -13.73 12.80
N ALA A 81 -1.61 -14.21 13.99
CA ALA A 81 -0.55 -13.59 14.78
C ALA A 81 0.84 -13.66 14.10
N GLU A 82 1.03 -14.58 13.16
CA GLU A 82 2.27 -14.74 12.39
C GLU A 82 2.28 -13.88 11.12
N ALA A 83 1.24 -13.06 10.90
CA ALA A 83 1.22 -12.12 9.80
C ALA A 83 2.38 -11.12 9.93
N TYR A 84 3.00 -10.80 8.80
CA TYR A 84 4.14 -9.89 8.79
C TYR A 84 3.73 -8.51 9.31
N SER A 85 4.51 -7.99 10.26
CA SER A 85 4.37 -6.64 10.79
C SER A 85 5.70 -5.90 10.71
N PHE A 86 5.63 -4.61 10.39
CA PHE A 86 6.78 -3.73 10.40
C PHE A 86 6.63 -2.70 11.52
N ILE A 87 7.62 -2.61 12.40
CA ILE A 87 7.58 -1.77 13.61
C ILE A 87 8.64 -0.66 13.60
N GLN A 88 9.65 -0.75 12.74
CA GLN A 88 10.81 0.16 12.72
C GLN A 88 10.57 1.39 11.84
N TRP A 89 9.38 1.99 11.90
CA TRP A 89 9.02 3.18 11.11
C TRP A 89 9.92 4.39 11.42
N GLY A 90 10.47 4.46 12.64
CA GLY A 90 11.30 5.57 13.10
C GLY A 90 12.65 5.72 12.38
N ILE A 91 13.13 4.68 11.71
CA ILE A 91 14.46 4.64 11.07
C ILE A 91 14.41 4.63 9.54
N ILE A 92 13.20 4.75 8.95
CA ILE A 92 13.02 4.78 7.50
C ILE A 92 12.45 6.10 7.03
N ASP A 93 12.74 6.41 5.79
CA ASP A 93 12.30 7.62 5.10
C ASP A 93 11.21 7.34 4.08
N ILE A 94 11.21 6.14 3.47
CA ILE A 94 10.26 5.73 2.44
C ILE A 94 9.96 4.25 2.62
N PHE A 95 8.67 3.89 2.53
CA PHE A 95 8.23 2.51 2.49
C PHE A 95 7.68 2.18 1.10
N VAL A 96 8.09 1.08 0.50
CA VAL A 96 7.56 0.57 -0.76
C VAL A 96 6.86 -0.75 -0.48
N TYR A 97 5.56 -0.83 -0.75
CA TYR A 97 4.85 -2.10 -0.79
C TYR A 97 5.06 -2.71 -2.17
N PHE A 98 5.90 -3.73 -2.24
CA PHE A 98 6.25 -4.38 -3.49
C PHE A 98 5.46 -5.68 -3.67
N SER A 99 4.98 -5.86 -4.89
CA SER A 99 4.45 -7.14 -5.35
C SER A 99 4.83 -7.40 -6.81
N HIS A 100 4.62 -8.63 -7.26
CA HIS A 100 4.94 -9.06 -8.62
C HIS A 100 3.84 -8.75 -9.65
N HIS A 101 2.87 -7.91 -9.32
CA HIS A 101 1.81 -7.51 -10.24
C HIS A 101 2.22 -6.35 -11.16
N PHE A 102 1.47 -6.14 -12.24
CA PHE A 102 1.74 -5.06 -13.20
C PHE A 102 1.71 -3.69 -12.52
N ILE A 103 0.65 -3.38 -11.78
CA ILE A 103 0.60 -2.24 -10.88
C ILE A 103 0.14 -2.71 -9.50
N THR A 104 0.97 -2.42 -8.51
CA THR A 104 0.73 -2.66 -7.10
C THR A 104 0.28 -1.37 -6.44
N ILE A 105 -0.92 -1.38 -5.87
CA ILE A 105 -1.47 -0.36 -4.99
C ILE A 105 -1.29 -0.83 -3.53
N PRO A 106 -0.59 -0.10 -2.65
CA PRO A 106 -0.39 -0.53 -1.27
C PRO A 106 -1.72 -0.77 -0.55
N PRO A 107 -1.87 -1.88 0.22
CA PRO A 107 -3.08 -2.11 0.98
C PRO A 107 -3.34 -1.00 2.03
N PRO A 108 -4.61 -0.64 2.29
CA PRO A 108 -4.96 0.45 3.22
C PRO A 108 -4.36 0.33 4.63
N CYS A 109 -4.19 -0.89 5.16
CA CYS A 109 -3.57 -1.08 6.48
C CYS A 109 -2.12 -0.58 6.50
N TRP A 110 -1.36 -0.84 5.43
CA TRP A 110 0.01 -0.36 5.26
C TRP A 110 0.04 1.16 5.02
N VAL A 111 -0.93 1.68 4.27
CA VAL A 111 -1.08 3.14 4.08
C VAL A 111 -1.31 3.84 5.41
N HIS A 112 -2.27 3.34 6.18
CA HIS A 112 -2.58 3.88 7.49
C HIS A 112 -1.38 3.81 8.44
N ALA A 113 -0.70 2.65 8.52
CA ALA A 113 0.47 2.48 9.37
C ALA A 113 1.62 3.43 9.00
N ALA A 114 1.93 3.58 7.70
CA ALA A 114 2.99 4.47 7.24
C ALA A 114 2.66 5.95 7.54
N HIS A 115 1.43 6.37 7.23
CA HIS A 115 0.97 7.75 7.46
C HIS A 115 0.88 8.12 8.95
N LEU A 116 0.46 7.19 9.81
CA LEU A 116 0.50 7.39 11.27
C LEU A 116 1.93 7.70 11.78
N HIS A 117 2.95 7.13 11.14
CA HIS A 117 4.35 7.37 11.48
C HIS A 117 5.01 8.49 10.66
N GLY A 118 4.23 9.19 9.83
CA GLY A 118 4.73 10.27 8.97
C GLY A 118 5.69 9.79 7.88
N VAL A 119 5.61 8.53 7.46
CA VAL A 119 6.42 7.93 6.40
C VAL A 119 5.60 7.85 5.11
N PRO A 120 6.09 8.40 3.98
CA PRO A 120 5.45 8.19 2.69
C PRO A 120 5.56 6.72 2.25
N ILE A 121 4.46 6.21 1.69
CA ILE A 121 4.36 4.86 1.17
C ILE A 121 4.06 4.86 -0.33
N LEU A 122 4.75 3.99 -1.06
CA LEU A 122 4.64 3.87 -2.51
C LEU A 122 4.23 2.44 -2.91
N GLY A 123 3.45 2.35 -3.98
CA GLY A 123 3.30 1.12 -4.74
C GLY A 123 4.41 0.93 -5.76
N ASN A 124 4.30 -0.08 -6.61
CA ASN A 124 5.22 -0.31 -7.73
C ASN A 124 4.47 -0.54 -9.04
N CYS A 125 5.10 -0.16 -10.16
CA CYS A 125 4.69 -0.53 -11.50
C CYS A 125 5.81 -1.37 -12.12
N HIS A 126 5.50 -2.62 -12.47
CA HIS A 126 6.46 -3.54 -13.06
C HIS A 126 6.31 -3.54 -14.58
N LEU A 127 7.28 -2.94 -15.26
CA LEU A 127 7.34 -2.94 -16.73
C LEU A 127 8.26 -4.07 -17.20
N HIS A 128 7.70 -5.06 -17.90
CA HIS A 128 8.52 -6.01 -18.63
C HIS A 128 9.19 -5.31 -19.83
N LYS A 129 10.44 -5.69 -20.12
CA LYS A 129 11.33 -5.09 -21.15
C LYS A 129 10.80 -5.07 -22.60
N ASN A 130 9.57 -5.51 -22.85
CA ASN A 130 8.92 -5.51 -24.17
C ASN A 130 7.86 -4.40 -24.34
N ILE A 131 7.74 -3.48 -23.38
CA ILE A 131 6.90 -2.28 -23.52
C ILE A 131 7.80 -1.15 -24.06
N PHE A 132 8.14 -1.24 -25.35
CA PHE A 132 8.53 -0.08 -26.13
C PHE A 132 7.42 0.16 -27.16
N ILE A 133 6.74 1.29 -26.98
CA ILE A 133 5.87 1.94 -27.97
C ILE A 133 6.72 2.51 -29.11
#